data_AF-A0A0F9GSS4-F1
#
_entry.id   AF-A0A0F9GSS4-F1
#
_cell.length_a   1.000
_cell.length_b   1.000
_cell.length_c   1.000
_cell.angle_alpha   90.00
_cell.angle_beta   90.00
_cell.angle_gamma   90.00
#
_symmetry.space_group_name_H-M   'P 1'
#
loop_
_entity.id
_entity.type
_entity.pdbx_description
1 polymer ?
#
loop_
_entity_poly.entity_id
_entity_poly.type
_entity_poly.pdbx_seq_one_letter_code
_entity_poly.pdbx_strand_id
1 'polypeptide(L)'
;MPKSAEFFLRLLQRRTAFQSLPQDHVYKLLVSASDGTVDMNIDASGGAVNFDYIVPAGTVYDIFMFSRLNFVIVDGNIRWGRFAGLGAALNNGVLLQVLDDNDVIQQHFSTDVHPLRTNEDFGGLTGVDNVIRLAAGDDAIPIRFSIFKSGNTMTLFPNWRVRVVIQDNLSEISHMDGLVQGILKRTREAKIS
;
A
#
# COMPACT_ATOMS: atom_id res chain seq x y z
N MET A 1 -12.02 -21.95 51.33
CA MET A 1 -11.01 -21.62 50.30
C MET A 1 -10.24 -20.37 50.74
N PRO A 2 -8.90 -20.33 50.59
CA PRO A 2 -8.10 -19.19 51.06
C PRO A 2 -8.32 -17.97 50.16
N LYS A 3 -8.60 -16.81 50.78
CA LYS A 3 -8.87 -15.52 50.10
C LYS A 3 -7.77 -15.07 49.12
N SER A 4 -6.56 -15.63 49.21
CA SER A 4 -5.45 -15.36 48.30
C SER A 4 -5.62 -15.96 46.90
N ALA A 5 -6.25 -17.14 46.77
CA ALA A 5 -6.48 -17.77 45.47
C ALA A 5 -7.54 -17.02 44.65
N GLU A 6 -8.55 -16.48 45.32
CA GLU A 6 -9.61 -15.67 44.69
C GLU A 6 -9.08 -14.32 44.20
N PHE A 7 -8.15 -13.71 44.94
CA PHE A 7 -7.47 -12.48 44.52
C PHE A 7 -6.60 -12.71 43.28
N PHE A 8 -5.82 -13.79 43.24
CA PHE A 8 -5.01 -14.15 42.07
C PHE A 8 -5.85 -14.50 40.85
N LEU A 9 -6.97 -15.20 41.01
CA LEU A 9 -7.92 -15.48 39.92
C LEU A 9 -8.56 -14.19 39.40
N ARG A 10 -8.93 -13.24 40.26
CA ARG A 10 -9.42 -11.93 39.83
C ARG A 10 -8.34 -11.08 39.13
N LEU A 11 -7.08 -11.20 39.54
CA LEU A 11 -5.96 -10.52 38.88
C LEU A 11 -5.67 -11.12 37.49
N LEU A 12 -5.75 -12.44 37.37
CA LEU A 12 -5.61 -13.17 36.09
C LEU A 12 -6.81 -12.91 35.16
N GLN A 13 -8.04 -12.89 35.68
CA GLN A 13 -9.25 -12.53 34.91
C GLN A 13 -9.24 -11.07 34.45
N ARG A 14 -8.64 -10.15 35.22
CA ARG A 14 -8.44 -8.76 34.78
C ARG A 14 -7.35 -8.60 33.70
N ARG A 15 -6.41 -9.54 33.58
CA ARG A 15 -5.41 -9.54 32.50
C ARG A 15 -5.93 -10.13 31.19
N THR A 16 -6.98 -10.96 31.22
CA THR A 16 -7.54 -11.60 30.02
C THR A 16 -8.65 -10.82 29.32
N ALA A 17 -9.09 -9.67 29.86
CA ALA A 17 -10.01 -8.77 29.16
C ALA A 17 -9.29 -7.58 28.49
N PHE A 18 -8.17 -7.84 27.81
CA PHE A 18 -7.79 -6.99 26.67
C PHE A 18 -8.80 -7.27 25.56
N GLN A 19 -9.97 -6.63 25.66
CA GLN A 19 -10.92 -6.59 24.57
C GLN A 19 -10.17 -5.95 23.39
N SER A 20 -9.86 -6.76 22.36
CA SER A 20 -9.20 -6.27 21.16
C SER A 20 -10.03 -5.11 20.64
N LEU A 21 -9.38 -3.94 20.46
CA LEU A 21 -10.02 -2.77 19.87
C LEU A 21 -10.68 -3.18 18.55
N PRO A 22 -11.83 -2.59 18.17
CA PRO A 22 -12.36 -2.77 16.83
C PRO A 22 -11.27 -2.46 15.80
N GLN A 23 -11.07 -3.39 14.88
CA GLN A 23 -10.09 -3.29 13.81
C GLN A 23 -10.85 -3.44 12.50
N ASP A 24 -10.69 -2.46 11.62
CA ASP A 24 -11.28 -2.51 10.29
C ASP A 24 -10.17 -2.75 9.28
N HIS A 25 -10.25 -3.88 8.58
CA HIS A 25 -9.37 -4.16 7.47
C HIS A 25 -9.71 -3.22 6.31
N VAL A 26 -8.69 -2.52 5.82
CA VAL A 26 -8.84 -1.57 4.74
C VAL A 26 -8.18 -2.11 3.48
N TYR A 27 -8.95 -2.06 2.40
CA TYR A 27 -8.54 -2.30 1.02
C TYR A 27 -9.05 -1.12 0.22
N LYS A 28 -8.17 -0.21 -0.19
CA LYS A 28 -8.56 1.03 -0.86
C LYS A 28 -7.68 1.28 -2.08
N LEU A 29 -8.33 1.56 -3.19
CA LEU A 29 -7.67 2.01 -4.40
C LEU A 29 -6.96 3.33 -4.10
N LEU A 30 -5.77 3.48 -4.66
CA LEU A 30 -5.11 4.77 -4.77
C LEU A 30 -5.89 5.62 -5.76
N VAL A 31 -5.89 6.92 -5.52
CA VAL A 31 -6.66 7.86 -6.32
C VAL A 31 -5.73 8.97 -6.79
N SER A 32 -5.81 9.31 -8.06
CA SER A 32 -5.09 10.43 -8.65
C SER A 32 -5.42 11.73 -7.92
N ALA A 33 -4.37 12.45 -7.50
CA ALA A 33 -4.53 13.72 -6.81
C ALA A 33 -5.09 14.83 -7.71
N SER A 34 -5.01 14.69 -9.04
CA SER A 34 -5.45 15.72 -10.00
C SER A 34 -6.93 15.62 -10.37
N ASP A 35 -7.45 14.41 -10.55
CA ASP A 35 -8.78 14.18 -11.15
C ASP A 35 -9.63 13.12 -10.43
N GLY A 36 -9.10 12.48 -9.40
CA GLY A 36 -9.87 11.52 -8.61
C GLY A 36 -10.04 10.14 -9.26
N THR A 37 -9.35 9.86 -10.36
CA THR A 37 -9.40 8.56 -11.04
C THR A 37 -8.58 7.50 -10.29
N VAL A 38 -8.96 6.24 -10.42
CA VAL A 38 -8.21 5.09 -9.87
C VAL A 38 -7.26 4.49 -10.88
N ASP A 39 -7.61 4.63 -12.16
CA ASP A 39 -6.78 4.21 -13.27
C ASP A 39 -5.55 5.11 -13.31
N MET A 40 -4.38 4.48 -13.31
CA MET A 40 -3.12 5.19 -13.38
C MET A 40 -2.84 5.78 -14.77
N ASN A 41 -3.73 5.50 -15.75
CA ASN A 41 -3.83 6.08 -17.10
C ASN A 41 -2.47 6.56 -17.63
N ILE A 42 -1.56 5.60 -17.75
CA ILE A 42 -0.18 5.83 -18.15
C ILE A 42 -0.21 6.03 -19.68
N ASP A 43 -0.17 7.28 -20.12
CA ASP A 43 -0.46 7.69 -21.51
C ASP A 43 0.74 8.36 -22.23
N ALA A 44 1.91 8.31 -21.63
CA ALA A 44 3.16 8.93 -22.08
C ALA A 44 3.10 10.47 -22.20
N SER A 45 2.22 11.14 -21.45
CA SER A 45 2.13 12.62 -21.43
C SER A 45 3.37 13.32 -20.85
N GLY A 46 4.32 12.57 -20.28
CA GLY A 46 5.68 13.01 -19.93
C GLY A 46 5.85 13.58 -18.52
N GLY A 47 4.75 13.78 -17.79
CA GLY A 47 4.75 14.26 -16.40
C GLY A 47 4.83 13.13 -15.37
N ALA A 48 5.32 13.44 -14.17
CA ALA A 48 5.12 12.54 -13.03
C ALA A 48 3.67 12.65 -12.55
N VAL A 49 3.00 11.51 -12.33
CA VAL A 49 1.63 11.45 -11.83
C VAL A 49 1.64 10.90 -10.40
N ASN A 50 0.87 11.54 -9.52
CA ASN A 50 0.78 11.21 -8.10
C ASN A 50 -0.56 10.54 -7.79
N PHE A 51 -0.50 9.35 -7.21
CA PHE A 51 -1.65 8.59 -6.74
C PHE A 51 -1.58 8.45 -5.23
N ASP A 52 -2.60 8.94 -4.56
CA ASP A 52 -2.61 9.08 -3.11
C ASP A 52 -3.71 8.23 -2.48
N TYR A 53 -3.39 7.68 -1.32
CA TYR A 53 -4.37 7.31 -0.31
C TYR A 53 -4.12 8.16 0.92
N ILE A 54 -5.11 8.97 1.29
CA ILE A 54 -5.07 9.80 2.49
C ILE A 54 -5.76 9.02 3.62
N VAL A 55 -5.07 8.91 4.75
CA VAL A 55 -5.65 8.31 5.96
C VAL A 55 -6.80 9.22 6.43
N PRO A 56 -8.03 8.72 6.48
CA PRO A 56 -9.19 9.55 6.81
C PRO A 56 -9.04 10.12 8.22
N ALA A 57 -9.30 11.43 8.36
CA ALA A 57 -9.39 12.08 9.65
C ALA A 57 -10.81 11.97 10.24
N GLY A 58 -10.90 11.77 11.55
CA GLY A 58 -12.17 11.68 12.27
C GLY A 58 -12.02 11.07 13.66
N THR A 59 -13.08 11.10 14.46
CA THR A 59 -13.11 10.66 15.88
C THR A 59 -13.00 9.15 16.08
N VAL A 60 -13.03 8.37 14.99
CA VAL A 60 -13.24 6.93 15.07
C VAL A 60 -11.93 6.16 14.88
N TYR A 61 -10.98 6.66 14.10
CA TYR A 61 -9.71 5.96 13.83
C TYR A 61 -8.54 6.90 14.05
N ASP A 62 -7.55 6.41 14.76
CA ASP A 62 -6.39 7.21 15.17
C ASP A 62 -5.10 6.80 14.46
N ILE A 63 -5.05 5.56 13.96
CA ILE A 63 -3.90 5.09 13.22
C ILE A 63 -4.32 4.13 12.09
N PHE A 64 -3.60 4.21 10.99
CA PHE A 64 -3.62 3.22 9.92
C PHE A 64 -2.32 2.43 9.94
N MET A 65 -2.43 1.12 10.18
CA MET A 65 -1.31 0.21 10.07
C MET A 65 -1.21 -0.28 8.63
N PHE A 66 -0.35 0.37 7.85
CA PHE A 66 -0.13 0.02 6.45
C PHE A 66 0.71 -1.25 6.33
N SER A 67 0.22 -2.19 5.53
CA SER A 67 0.80 -3.53 5.41
C SER A 67 1.34 -3.84 4.03
N ARG A 68 0.62 -3.44 2.98
CA ARG A 68 0.96 -3.75 1.60
C ARG A 68 0.48 -2.68 0.64
N LEU A 69 1.23 -2.51 -0.44
CA LEU A 69 0.80 -1.89 -1.67
C LEU A 69 0.66 -2.99 -2.72
N ASN A 70 -0.42 -2.96 -3.50
CA ASN A 70 -0.64 -3.90 -4.58
C ASN A 70 -0.80 -3.13 -5.88
N PHE A 71 -0.15 -3.58 -6.94
CA PHE A 71 -0.42 -3.13 -8.29
C PHE A 71 -1.06 -4.25 -9.08
N VAL A 72 -1.92 -3.88 -10.02
CA VAL A 72 -2.38 -4.78 -11.08
C VAL A 72 -2.13 -4.08 -12.40
N ILE A 73 -1.44 -4.78 -13.29
CA ILE A 73 -1.24 -4.35 -14.68
C ILE A 73 -2.02 -5.32 -15.55
N VAL A 74 -2.81 -4.81 -16.47
CA VAL A 74 -3.58 -5.59 -17.45
C VAL A 74 -3.20 -5.13 -18.84
N ASP A 75 -2.87 -6.09 -19.71
CA ASP A 75 -2.59 -5.82 -21.11
C ASP A 75 -2.85 -7.04 -22.00
N GLY A 76 -3.16 -6.80 -23.28
CA GLY A 76 -3.48 -7.85 -24.25
C GLY A 76 -2.29 -8.73 -24.68
N ASN A 77 -1.05 -8.37 -24.32
CA ASN A 77 0.14 -9.10 -24.78
C ASN A 77 1.29 -9.02 -23.77
N ILE A 78 1.07 -9.53 -22.56
CA ILE A 78 2.12 -9.57 -21.52
C ILE A 78 3.16 -10.64 -21.87
N ARG A 79 4.43 -10.23 -21.93
CA ARG A 79 5.55 -11.09 -22.30
C ARG A 79 6.56 -11.21 -21.17
N TRP A 80 7.15 -12.40 -21.05
CA TRP A 80 8.29 -12.66 -20.17
C TRP A 80 9.48 -11.76 -20.54
N GLY A 81 10.18 -11.23 -19.53
CA GLY A 81 11.34 -10.36 -19.74
C GLY A 81 11.03 -8.97 -20.30
N ARG A 82 9.77 -8.51 -20.22
CA ARG A 82 9.33 -7.16 -20.62
C ARG A 82 8.36 -6.59 -19.61
N PHE A 83 8.51 -5.32 -19.27
CA PHE A 83 7.55 -4.62 -18.41
C PHE A 83 6.18 -4.55 -19.10
N ALA A 84 5.14 -5.11 -18.49
CA ALA A 84 3.77 -5.10 -19.01
C ALA A 84 3.61 -5.61 -20.46
N GLY A 85 4.57 -6.39 -20.99
CA GLY A 85 4.60 -6.78 -22.41
C GLY A 85 5.18 -5.75 -23.38
N LEU A 86 5.44 -4.53 -22.90
CA LEU A 86 5.97 -3.42 -23.69
C LEU A 86 7.45 -3.57 -24.01
N GLY A 87 7.87 -2.98 -25.13
CA GLY A 87 9.29 -2.78 -25.43
C GLY A 87 9.92 -1.64 -24.62
N ALA A 88 9.11 -0.75 -24.05
CA ALA A 88 9.52 0.38 -23.23
C ALA A 88 9.53 0.02 -21.73
N ALA A 89 10.51 0.56 -21.01
CA ALA A 89 10.67 0.40 -19.58
C ALA A 89 10.10 1.62 -18.83
N LEU A 90 9.68 1.41 -17.57
CA LEU A 90 9.56 2.51 -16.62
C LEU A 90 10.98 2.99 -16.31
N ASN A 91 11.45 3.98 -17.08
CA ASN A 91 12.85 4.42 -17.02
C ASN A 91 13.22 4.99 -15.65
N ASN A 92 12.24 5.49 -14.92
CA ASN A 92 12.41 6.07 -13.60
C ASN A 92 11.71 5.24 -12.53
N GLY A 93 11.40 3.98 -12.82
CA GLY A 93 10.79 3.03 -11.89
C GLY A 93 9.46 3.48 -11.27
N VAL A 94 9.21 3.00 -10.07
CA VAL A 94 8.08 3.38 -9.21
C VAL A 94 8.63 3.95 -7.91
N LEU A 95 8.06 5.08 -7.51
CA LEU A 95 8.40 5.79 -6.28
C LEU A 95 7.23 5.65 -5.29
N LEU A 96 7.46 5.04 -4.14
CA LEU A 96 6.49 4.99 -3.03
C LEU A 96 6.98 5.89 -1.89
N GLN A 97 6.11 6.79 -1.45
CA GLN A 97 6.37 7.71 -0.36
C GLN A 97 5.28 7.60 0.71
N VAL A 98 5.68 7.81 1.96
CA VAL A 98 4.75 8.17 3.03
C VAL A 98 5.02 9.60 3.41
N LEU A 99 3.98 10.42 3.36
CA LEU A 99 4.06 11.83 3.72
C LEU A 99 3.16 12.09 4.94
N ASP A 100 3.62 12.98 5.80
CA ASP A 100 2.79 13.49 6.88
C ASP A 100 1.77 14.54 6.39
N ASP A 101 1.05 15.13 7.33
CA ASP A 101 0.03 16.16 7.09
C ASP A 101 0.60 17.51 6.60
N ASN A 102 1.93 17.67 6.63
CA ASN A 102 2.65 18.85 6.16
C ASN A 102 3.46 18.55 4.89
N ASP A 103 3.15 17.46 4.19
CA ASP A 103 3.83 17.01 2.98
C ASP A 103 5.31 16.67 3.19
N VAL A 104 5.74 16.41 4.42
CA VAL A 104 7.12 15.98 4.71
C VAL A 104 7.22 14.47 4.49
N ILE A 105 8.23 14.05 3.73
CA ILE A 105 8.50 12.64 3.46
C ILE A 105 8.99 11.97 4.75
N GLN A 106 8.19 11.05 5.28
CA GLN A 106 8.50 10.25 6.47
C GLN A 106 9.21 8.95 6.09
N GLN A 107 8.79 8.32 4.99
CA GLN A 107 9.45 7.15 4.43
C GLN A 107 9.44 7.18 2.90
N HIS A 108 10.44 6.54 2.34
CA HIS A 108 10.69 6.48 0.91
C HIS A 108 11.11 5.06 0.53
N PHE A 109 10.35 4.41 -0.32
CA PHE A 109 10.68 3.12 -0.93
C PHE A 109 10.83 3.35 -2.42
N SER A 110 12.06 3.20 -2.92
CA SER A 110 12.40 3.69 -4.24
C SER A 110 12.90 2.64 -5.20
N THR A 111 12.43 2.74 -6.43
CA THR A 111 13.18 2.37 -7.64
C THR A 111 13.38 3.58 -8.56
N ASP A 112 13.25 4.82 -8.05
CA ASP A 112 13.31 6.08 -8.83
C ASP A 112 14.59 6.32 -9.62
N VAL A 113 15.65 5.56 -9.30
CA VAL A 113 16.95 5.52 -10.00
C VAL A 113 17.23 4.18 -10.68
N HIS A 114 16.30 3.23 -10.64
CA HIS A 114 16.41 1.87 -11.19
C HIS A 114 15.28 1.61 -12.18
N PRO A 115 15.58 1.69 -13.49
CA PRO A 115 14.60 1.38 -14.52
C PRO A 115 13.97 0.01 -14.31
N LEU A 116 12.64 -0.08 -14.33
CA LEU A 116 11.92 -1.36 -14.37
C LEU A 116 11.69 -1.72 -15.84
N ARG A 117 12.59 -2.54 -16.39
CA ARG A 117 12.59 -2.98 -17.79
C ARG A 117 11.80 -4.25 -17.99
N THR A 118 11.71 -5.06 -16.95
CA THR A 118 11.05 -6.36 -16.93
C THR A 118 10.08 -6.45 -15.75
N ASN A 119 9.12 -7.37 -15.80
CA ASN A 119 8.20 -7.59 -14.67
C ASN A 119 8.95 -8.16 -13.46
N GLU A 120 10.06 -8.82 -13.71
CA GLU A 120 10.97 -9.42 -12.74
C GLU A 120 11.76 -8.35 -11.97
N ASP A 121 11.96 -7.15 -12.54
CA ASP A 121 12.67 -6.06 -11.88
C ASP A 121 11.92 -5.55 -10.64
N PHE A 122 10.61 -5.77 -10.55
CA PHE A 122 9.85 -5.55 -9.31
C PHE A 122 10.34 -6.44 -8.15
N GLY A 123 10.98 -7.59 -8.44
CA GLY A 123 11.61 -8.44 -7.43
C GLY A 123 12.76 -7.76 -6.68
N GLY A 124 13.32 -6.68 -7.22
CA GLY A 124 14.31 -5.84 -6.52
C GLY A 124 13.70 -5.06 -5.34
N LEU A 125 12.38 -4.92 -5.29
CA LEU A 125 11.68 -4.30 -4.17
C LEU A 125 11.45 -5.33 -3.06
N THR A 126 11.73 -4.94 -1.82
CA THR A 126 11.67 -5.87 -0.67
C THR A 126 10.27 -6.45 -0.47
N GLY A 127 10.15 -7.77 -0.50
CA GLY A 127 8.89 -8.42 -0.17
C GLY A 127 7.82 -8.31 -1.25
N VAL A 128 8.24 -8.13 -2.49
CA VAL A 128 7.38 -8.27 -3.66
C VAL A 128 7.13 -9.74 -3.98
N ASP A 129 5.85 -10.06 -4.18
CA ASP A 129 5.41 -11.30 -4.81
C ASP A 129 4.63 -10.93 -6.09
N ASN A 130 5.05 -11.43 -7.25
CA ASN A 130 4.37 -11.23 -8.55
C ASN A 130 4.03 -12.58 -9.20
N VAL A 131 2.89 -12.67 -9.89
CA VAL A 131 2.45 -13.91 -10.56
C VAL A 131 1.75 -13.57 -11.88
N ILE A 132 2.39 -13.83 -13.02
CA ILE A 132 1.76 -13.62 -14.33
C ILE A 132 0.57 -14.58 -14.48
N ARG A 133 -0.59 -14.06 -14.85
CA ARG A 133 -1.80 -14.82 -15.15
C ARG A 133 -2.16 -14.63 -16.61
N LEU A 134 -1.97 -15.69 -17.39
CA LEU A 134 -2.36 -15.70 -18.80
C LEU A 134 -3.85 -16.02 -18.93
N ALA A 135 -4.58 -15.29 -19.79
CA ALA A 135 -5.99 -15.53 -20.05
C ALA A 135 -6.27 -15.63 -21.56
N ALA A 136 -7.50 -16.02 -21.93
CA ALA A 136 -7.91 -16.03 -23.35
C ALA A 136 -8.15 -14.62 -23.93
N GLY A 137 -8.09 -13.59 -23.09
CA GLY A 137 -8.14 -12.17 -23.43
C GLY A 137 -6.91 -11.48 -22.84
N ASP A 138 -7.11 -10.40 -22.09
CA ASP A 138 -5.98 -9.67 -21.50
C ASP A 138 -5.29 -10.47 -20.40
N ASP A 139 -3.97 -10.47 -20.45
CA ASP A 139 -3.11 -11.01 -19.42
C ASP A 139 -3.05 -10.04 -18.23
N ALA A 140 -2.80 -10.56 -17.03
CA ALA A 140 -2.70 -9.75 -15.82
C ALA A 140 -1.45 -10.06 -15.00
N ILE A 141 -0.82 -9.01 -14.48
CA ILE A 141 0.28 -9.10 -13.52
C ILE A 141 -0.13 -8.40 -12.21
N PRO A 142 -0.56 -9.15 -11.19
CA PRO A 142 -0.60 -8.69 -9.82
C PRO A 142 0.82 -8.62 -9.23
N ILE A 143 1.13 -7.50 -8.59
CA ILE A 143 2.38 -7.24 -7.89
C ILE A 143 2.02 -6.86 -6.45
N ARG A 144 2.59 -7.56 -5.46
CA ARG A 144 2.27 -7.36 -4.05
C ARG A 144 3.48 -6.92 -3.27
N PHE A 145 3.61 -5.63 -3.01
CA PHE A 145 4.69 -5.07 -2.21
C PHE A 145 4.36 -5.09 -0.71
N SER A 146 4.97 -6.03 0.02
CA SER A 146 4.72 -6.23 1.44
C SER A 146 5.68 -5.41 2.32
N ILE A 147 5.20 -4.28 2.83
CA ILE A 147 6.00 -3.36 3.64
C ILE A 147 6.52 -4.00 4.91
N PHE A 148 5.75 -4.87 5.57
CA PHE A 148 6.22 -5.52 6.79
C PHE A 148 7.48 -6.40 6.58
N LYS A 149 7.72 -6.88 5.35
CA LYS A 149 8.94 -7.63 5.01
C LYS A 149 10.19 -6.73 4.97
N SER A 150 10.02 -5.40 4.92
CA SER A 150 11.11 -4.42 5.08
C SER A 150 11.64 -4.32 6.53
N GLY A 151 11.05 -5.06 7.48
CA GLY A 151 11.41 -5.02 8.89
C GLY A 151 10.72 -3.90 9.69
N ASN A 152 10.02 -2.98 9.01
CA ASN A 152 9.31 -1.88 9.64
C ASN A 152 7.80 -2.08 9.55
N THR A 153 7.10 -1.91 10.67
CA THR A 153 5.64 -1.70 10.65
C THR A 153 5.38 -0.21 10.40
N MET A 154 4.60 0.12 9.38
CA MET A 154 4.26 1.51 9.10
C MET A 154 2.93 1.85 9.76
N THR A 155 3.00 2.77 10.71
CA THR A 155 1.83 3.37 11.35
C THR A 155 1.70 4.79 10.81
N LEU A 156 0.56 5.08 10.18
CA LEU A 156 0.23 6.38 9.64
C LEU A 156 -0.85 7.02 10.52
N PHE A 157 -0.76 8.33 10.70
CA PHE A 157 -1.71 9.13 11.47
C PHE A 157 -2.78 9.75 10.56
N PRO A 158 -3.87 10.30 11.12
CA PRO A 158 -4.86 11.02 10.34
C PRO A 158 -4.22 12.09 9.45
N ASN A 159 -4.74 12.25 8.23
CA ASN A 159 -4.24 13.15 7.19
C ASN A 159 -2.86 12.81 6.61
N TRP A 160 -2.14 11.83 7.15
CA TRP A 160 -0.97 11.28 6.46
C TRP A 160 -1.41 10.59 5.17
N ARG A 161 -0.49 10.48 4.22
CA ARG A 161 -0.78 9.83 2.94
C ARG A 161 0.28 8.84 2.51
N VAL A 162 -0.19 7.78 1.86
CA VAL A 162 0.64 6.90 1.04
C VAL A 162 0.55 7.43 -0.39
N ARG A 163 1.69 7.78 -0.98
CA ARG A 163 1.80 8.28 -2.33
C ARG A 163 2.58 7.32 -3.21
N VAL A 164 2.03 6.99 -4.36
CA VAL A 164 2.78 6.39 -5.46
C VAL A 164 2.99 7.45 -6.52
N VAL A 165 4.24 7.61 -6.92
CA VAL A 165 4.64 8.46 -8.05
C VAL A 165 5.11 7.54 -9.16
N ILE A 166 4.51 7.70 -10.33
CA ILE A 166 4.93 7.02 -11.55
C ILE A 166 5.32 8.12 -12.53
N GLN A 167 6.50 7.98 -13.13
CA GLN A 167 6.91 8.89 -14.19
C GLN A 167 6.35 8.36 -15.50
N ASP A 168 5.42 9.11 -16.08
CA ASP A 168 4.66 8.66 -17.22
C ASP A 168 5.47 8.81 -18.53
N ASN A 169 6.09 7.71 -18.95
CA ASN A 169 6.74 7.61 -20.24
C ASN A 169 6.36 6.32 -20.98
N LEU A 170 5.35 5.59 -20.50
CA LEU A 170 4.86 4.39 -21.14
C LEU A 170 3.63 4.73 -21.96
N SER A 171 3.62 4.30 -23.20
CA SER A 171 2.40 4.25 -24.01
C SER A 171 1.96 2.79 -24.07
N GLU A 172 0.68 2.55 -24.35
CA GLU A 172 0.15 1.23 -24.71
C GLU A 172 -0.10 0.24 -23.55
N ILE A 173 -0.21 0.68 -22.28
CA ILE A 173 -0.77 -0.19 -21.23
C ILE A 173 -2.29 -0.03 -21.24
N SER A 174 -3.00 -1.14 -21.36
CA SER A 174 -4.47 -1.13 -21.38
C SER A 174 -5.06 -0.65 -20.06
N HIS A 175 -4.49 -1.05 -18.92
CA HIS A 175 -4.93 -0.62 -17.60
C HIS A 175 -3.88 -0.89 -16.51
N MET A 176 -3.71 0.05 -15.57
CA MET A 176 -2.89 -0.14 -14.36
C MET A 176 -3.53 0.52 -13.15
N ASP A 177 -3.70 -0.26 -12.08
CA ASP A 177 -4.30 0.18 -10.82
C ASP A 177 -3.36 -0.06 -9.63
N GLY A 178 -3.47 0.77 -8.60
CA GLY A 178 -2.80 0.59 -7.32
C GLY A 178 -3.77 0.55 -6.13
N LEU A 179 -3.48 -0.31 -5.15
CA LEU A 179 -4.31 -0.51 -3.97
C LEU A 179 -3.47 -0.60 -2.69
N VAL A 180 -3.84 0.19 -1.69
CA VAL A 180 -3.30 0.06 -0.33
C VAL A 180 -4.10 -0.95 0.49
N GLN A 181 -3.37 -1.70 1.31
CA GLN A 181 -3.93 -2.67 2.25
C GLN A 181 -3.38 -2.42 3.66
N GLY A 182 -4.25 -2.44 4.66
CA GLY A 182 -3.85 -2.31 6.05
C GLY A 182 -4.98 -2.51 7.04
N ILE A 183 -4.78 -2.02 8.26
CA ILE A 183 -5.75 -2.09 9.36
C ILE A 183 -5.91 -0.69 9.95
N LEU A 184 -7.14 -0.19 10.00
CA LEU A 184 -7.47 0.98 10.81
C LEU A 184 -7.71 0.54 12.26
N LYS A 185 -7.05 1.23 13.20
CA LYS A 185 -7.24 1.01 14.63
C LYS A 185 -7.76 2.27 15.31
N ARG A 186 -8.68 2.04 16.24
CA ARG A 186 -9.16 3.06 17.17
C ARG A 186 -8.27 3.05 18.41
N THR A 187 -7.79 4.19 18.87
CA THR A 187 -7.17 4.33 20.20
C THR A 187 -8.29 4.35 21.23
N ARG A 188 -8.04 3.81 22.42
CA ARG A 188 -8.98 3.99 23.53
C ARG A 188 -9.08 5.49 23.80
N GLU A 189 -10.30 6.04 23.80
CA GLU A 189 -10.56 7.25 24.58
C GLU A 189 -10.01 6.98 25.98
N ALA A 190 -9.02 7.75 26.41
CA ALA A 190 -8.61 7.73 27.80
C ALA A 190 -9.86 8.12 28.59
N LYS A 191 -10.47 7.16 29.29
CA LYS A 191 -11.49 7.48 30.28
C LYS A 191 -10.80 8.39 31.29
N ILE A 192 -11.02 9.69 31.17
CA ILE A 192 -10.70 10.66 32.20
C ILE A 192 -11.70 10.32 33.32
N SER A 193 -11.24 9.49 34.26
CA SER A 193 -11.95 9.17 35.50
C SER A 193 -11.69 10.24 36.53
#